data_AF-A0A534P0Z5-F1
#
_entry.id   AF-A0A534P0Z5-F1
#
_cell.length_a   1.000
_cell.length_b   1.000
_cell.length_c   1.000
_cell.angle_alpha   90.00
_cell.angle_beta   90.00
_cell.angle_gamma   90.00
#
_symmetry.space_group_name_H-M   'P 1'
#
loop_
_entity.id
_entity.type
_entity.pdbx_description
1 polymer ?
#
loop_
_entity_poly.entity_id
_entity_poly.type
_entity_poly.pdbx_seq_one_letter_code
_entity_poly.pdbx_strand_id
1 'polypeptide(L)'
;MGLLDALIQLTDESELYFVPVGINYDRVLEDEALLSELRGREHPPTRAEKVAGALRLLWIVPWRVAVNAVRVAAGRLQRHGYVALAFGDPIRFRDLPQSRGVSRLTDEQRRARAKEIAAVVMDRIARLIPATPVSLVARAALDLGCDAAAGDLVDRVRELRSRLEEGGVPLALGREFDPQRAARAALREDLPRTRELARFEGELLAAEEVEEIVRLGLERLVQRRALERAGGRVHCGSHRWARDLLSYYARSLAALEQPSVWPVEAGLGTPT
;
A
#
# COMPACT_ATOMS: atom_id res chain seq x y z
N MET A 1 19.03 -21.93 -9.92
CA MET A 1 19.13 -20.65 -10.64
C MET A 1 17.88 -19.83 -10.36
N GLY A 2 18.02 -18.52 -10.12
CA GLY A 2 16.88 -17.63 -9.87
C GLY A 2 16.19 -17.22 -11.19
N LEU A 3 14.90 -16.89 -11.14
CA LEU A 3 14.11 -16.52 -12.33
C LEU A 3 14.76 -15.41 -13.16
N LEU A 4 15.28 -14.36 -12.51
CA LEU A 4 15.91 -13.24 -13.20
C LEU A 4 17.19 -13.63 -13.96
N ASP A 5 18.01 -14.51 -13.39
CA ASP A 5 19.21 -15.02 -14.06
C ASP A 5 18.84 -15.86 -15.29
N ALA A 6 17.75 -16.64 -15.21
CA ALA A 6 17.24 -17.38 -16.37
C ALA A 6 16.71 -16.43 -17.47
N LEU A 7 15.98 -15.39 -17.10
CA LEU A 7 15.49 -14.37 -18.06
C LEU A 7 16.64 -13.63 -18.74
N ILE A 8 17.70 -13.32 -18.01
CA ILE A 8 18.90 -12.67 -18.55
C ILE A 8 19.58 -13.54 -19.60
N GLN A 9 19.64 -14.86 -19.40
CA GLN A 9 20.23 -15.78 -20.38
C GLN A 9 19.45 -15.82 -21.69
N LEU A 10 18.15 -15.50 -21.67
CA LEU A 10 17.30 -15.44 -22.87
C LEU A 10 17.45 -14.12 -23.66
N THR A 11 18.17 -13.13 -23.14
CA THR A 11 18.30 -11.79 -23.76
C THR A 11 19.17 -11.75 -25.02
N ASP A 12 19.98 -12.79 -25.25
CA ASP A 12 20.75 -12.95 -26.47
C ASP A 12 19.83 -13.23 -27.68
N GLU A 13 18.66 -13.83 -27.43
CA GLU A 13 17.70 -14.26 -28.46
C GLU A 13 16.49 -13.32 -28.59
N SER A 14 16.22 -12.45 -27.60
CA SER A 14 14.98 -11.65 -27.55
C SER A 14 15.15 -10.33 -26.80
N GLU A 15 14.33 -9.33 -27.17
CA GLU A 15 14.23 -8.11 -26.38
C GLU A 15 13.50 -8.37 -25.06
N LEU A 16 14.12 -7.94 -23.95
CA LEU A 16 13.55 -8.06 -22.62
C LEU A 16 13.17 -6.69 -22.08
N TYR A 17 11.93 -6.57 -21.63
CA TYR A 17 11.40 -5.42 -20.90
C TYR A 17 10.94 -5.85 -19.52
N PHE A 18 11.32 -5.09 -18.50
CA PHE A 18 10.73 -5.20 -17.18
C PHE A 18 9.59 -4.20 -17.07
N VAL A 19 8.40 -4.64 -16.69
CA VAL A 19 7.28 -3.74 -16.38
C VAL A 19 7.14 -3.68 -14.87
N PRO A 20 7.56 -2.59 -14.21
CA PRO A 20 7.40 -2.46 -12.76
C PRO A 20 5.91 -2.38 -12.40
N VAL A 21 5.48 -3.19 -11.42
CA VAL A 21 4.10 -3.16 -10.92
C VAL A 21 4.13 -3.04 -9.40
N GLY A 22 3.60 -1.93 -8.88
CA GLY A 22 3.38 -1.74 -7.46
C GLY A 22 1.96 -2.16 -7.10
N ILE A 23 1.81 -2.99 -6.06
CA ILE A 23 0.49 -3.40 -5.56
C ILE A 23 0.42 -3.18 -4.05
N ASN A 24 -0.68 -2.60 -3.58
CA ASN A 24 -0.96 -2.45 -2.15
C ASN A 24 -2.38 -2.91 -1.84
N TYR A 25 -2.59 -3.42 -0.63
CA TYR A 25 -3.85 -3.97 -0.19
C TYR A 25 -4.24 -3.38 1.16
N ASP A 26 -5.47 -2.92 1.30
CA ASP A 26 -6.02 -2.58 2.62
C ASP A 26 -6.37 -3.81 3.44
N ARG A 27 -6.40 -4.99 2.82
CA ARG A 27 -6.70 -6.27 3.46
C ARG A 27 -5.83 -7.37 2.86
N VAL A 28 -4.91 -7.90 3.66
CA VAL A 28 -4.28 -9.19 3.38
C VAL A 28 -4.95 -10.21 4.30
N LEU A 29 -5.53 -11.26 3.73
CA LEU A 29 -6.20 -12.31 4.51
C LEU A 29 -5.21 -13.11 5.40
N GLU A 30 -3.91 -12.92 5.20
CA GLU A 30 -2.80 -13.66 5.80
C GLU A 30 -1.99 -12.86 6.84
N ASP A 31 -2.43 -11.65 7.22
CA ASP A 31 -1.63 -10.76 8.09
C ASP A 31 -1.21 -11.41 9.41
N GLU A 32 -2.05 -12.27 10.01
CA GLU A 32 -1.68 -13.02 11.21
C GLU A 32 -0.66 -14.13 10.94
N ALA A 33 -0.68 -14.75 9.76
CA ALA A 33 0.26 -15.78 9.36
C ALA A 33 1.64 -15.18 9.05
N LEU A 34 1.70 -14.11 8.28
CA LEU A 34 2.94 -13.40 7.94
C LEU A 34 3.61 -12.77 9.17
N LEU A 35 2.83 -12.16 10.08
CA LEU A 35 3.36 -11.66 11.36
C LEU A 35 3.88 -12.77 12.27
N SER A 36 3.28 -13.96 12.21
CA SER A 36 3.75 -15.12 12.98
C SER A 36 5.00 -15.77 12.39
N GLU A 37 5.20 -15.71 11.08
CA GLU A 37 6.42 -16.19 10.40
C GLU A 37 7.61 -15.25 10.62
N LEU A 38 7.37 -13.93 10.57
CA LEU A 38 8.36 -12.90 10.91
C LEU A 38 8.96 -13.05 12.32
N ARG A 39 8.28 -13.76 13.23
CA ARG A 39 8.74 -13.98 14.60
C ARG A 39 9.35 -15.36 14.84
N GLY A 40 9.49 -16.17 13.79
CA GLY A 40 9.93 -17.55 13.92
C GLY A 40 8.88 -18.37 14.67
N ARG A 41 8.00 -19.07 13.95
CA ARG A 41 7.28 -20.19 14.56
C ARG A 41 8.31 -21.26 14.90
N GLU A 42 8.79 -21.27 16.15
CA GLU A 42 9.84 -22.20 16.58
C GLU A 42 9.38 -23.66 16.62
N HIS A 43 8.08 -23.96 16.60
CA HIS A 43 7.62 -25.35 16.63
C HIS A 43 6.35 -25.60 15.78
N PRO A 44 6.29 -26.70 15.00
CA PRO A 44 5.03 -27.14 14.41
C PRO A 44 4.04 -27.50 15.54
N PRO A 45 2.76 -27.12 15.42
CA PRO A 45 1.79 -27.29 16.51
C PRO A 45 1.65 -28.77 16.90
N THR A 46 1.68 -29.01 18.21
CA THR A 46 1.56 -30.34 18.80
C THR A 46 0.18 -30.93 18.50
N ARG A 47 0.03 -32.27 18.45
CA ARG A 47 -1.27 -32.92 18.15
C ARG A 47 -2.41 -32.46 19.08
N ALA A 48 -2.11 -32.21 20.35
CA ALA A 48 -3.07 -31.69 21.33
C ALA A 48 -3.54 -30.26 21.01
N GLU A 49 -2.64 -29.39 20.56
CA GLU A 49 -2.96 -28.00 20.18
C GLU A 49 -3.78 -27.94 18.89
N LYS A 50 -3.55 -28.88 17.96
CA LYS A 50 -4.38 -29.05 16.75
C LYS A 50 -5.81 -29.46 17.10
N VAL A 51 -5.99 -30.39 18.04
CA VAL A 51 -7.32 -30.86 18.47
C VAL A 51 -8.07 -29.77 19.25
N ALA A 52 -7.39 -29.08 20.17
CA ALA A 52 -7.95 -27.94 20.89
C ALA A 52 -8.34 -26.80 19.94
N GLY A 53 -7.50 -26.51 18.93
CA GLY A 53 -7.79 -25.56 17.86
C GLY A 53 -9.01 -25.95 17.02
N ALA A 54 -9.14 -27.24 16.68
CA ALA A 54 -10.28 -27.78 15.93
C ALA A 54 -11.60 -27.69 16.72
N LEU A 55 -11.61 -28.05 18.00
CA LEU A 55 -12.79 -27.89 18.86
C LEU A 55 -13.19 -26.42 19.02
N ARG A 56 -12.19 -25.53 19.17
CA ARG A 56 -12.42 -24.09 19.24
C ARG A 56 -12.99 -23.55 17.93
N LEU A 57 -12.56 -24.07 16.78
CA LEU A 57 -13.11 -23.75 15.46
C LEU A 57 -14.59 -24.15 15.38
N LEU A 58 -14.96 -25.31 15.91
CA LEU A 58 -16.34 -25.82 15.90
C LEU A 58 -17.32 -24.84 16.56
N TRP A 59 -16.87 -24.08 17.57
CA TRP A 59 -17.68 -23.05 18.25
C TRP A 59 -17.54 -21.66 17.63
N ILE A 60 -16.35 -21.27 17.18
CA ILE A 60 -16.12 -19.94 16.61
C ILE A 60 -16.77 -19.78 15.24
N VAL A 61 -16.73 -20.81 14.39
CA VAL A 61 -17.25 -20.76 13.03
C VAL A 61 -18.75 -20.48 12.98
N PRO A 62 -19.64 -21.23 13.66
CA PRO A 62 -21.08 -20.96 13.61
C PRO A 62 -21.43 -19.60 14.23
N TRP A 63 -20.75 -19.17 15.29
CA TRP A 63 -20.90 -17.82 15.83
C TRP A 63 -20.51 -16.73 14.82
N ARG A 64 -19.38 -16.87 14.13
CA ARG A 64 -18.94 -15.94 13.08
C ARG A 64 -19.90 -15.92 11.89
N VAL A 65 -20.44 -17.08 11.50
CA VAL A 65 -21.45 -17.18 10.44
C VAL A 65 -22.72 -16.44 10.86
N ALA A 66 -23.21 -16.63 12.09
CA ALA A 66 -24.38 -15.93 12.60
C ALA A 66 -24.17 -14.40 12.65
N VAL A 67 -23.02 -13.95 13.18
CA VAL A 67 -22.67 -12.52 13.21
C VAL A 67 -22.57 -11.93 11.81
N ASN A 68 -21.98 -12.65 10.86
CA ASN A 68 -21.90 -12.19 9.46
C ASN A 68 -23.28 -12.19 8.79
N ALA A 69 -24.14 -13.18 9.04
CA ALA A 69 -25.51 -13.21 8.53
C ALA A 69 -26.33 -12.01 9.04
N VAL A 70 -26.18 -11.64 10.30
CA VAL A 70 -26.78 -10.42 10.87
C VAL A 70 -26.25 -9.16 10.18
N ARG A 71 -24.94 -9.09 9.87
CA ARG A 71 -24.38 -7.95 9.11
C ARG A 71 -24.89 -7.89 7.67
N VAL A 72 -25.03 -9.03 7.00
CA VAL A 72 -25.61 -9.13 5.64
C VAL A 72 -27.04 -8.60 5.67
N ALA A 73 -27.87 -9.08 6.60
CA ALA A 73 -29.26 -8.65 6.74
C ALA A 73 -29.39 -7.15 7.09
N ALA A 74 -28.44 -6.59 7.85
CA ALA A 74 -28.40 -5.17 8.18
C ALA A 74 -27.87 -4.27 7.04
N GLY A 75 -27.59 -4.80 5.85
CA GLY A 75 -26.97 -4.03 4.76
C GLY A 75 -25.54 -3.57 5.06
N ARG A 76 -24.92 -4.09 6.12
CA ARG A 76 -23.54 -3.79 6.56
C ARG A 76 -22.53 -4.76 5.97
N LEU A 77 -22.86 -5.43 4.86
CA LEU A 77 -21.91 -6.26 4.14
C LEU A 77 -20.88 -5.34 3.48
N GLN A 78 -19.77 -5.14 4.19
CA GLN A 78 -18.77 -4.18 3.79
C GLN A 78 -18.02 -4.65 2.55
N ARG A 79 -17.77 -3.70 1.65
CA ARG A 79 -16.97 -3.93 0.43
C ARG A 79 -15.58 -4.42 0.85
N HIS A 80 -15.16 -5.52 0.24
CA HIS A 80 -13.82 -6.08 0.40
C HIS A 80 -12.80 -4.95 0.15
N GLY A 81 -11.84 -4.77 1.06
CA GLY A 81 -10.93 -3.61 1.09
C GLY A 81 -10.23 -3.30 -0.25
N TYR A 82 -9.53 -2.17 -0.32
CA TYR A 82 -8.91 -1.72 -1.57
C TYR A 82 -7.78 -2.63 -2.00
N VAL A 83 -7.78 -2.95 -3.29
CA VAL A 83 -6.59 -3.37 -4.03
C VAL A 83 -6.17 -2.18 -4.87
N ALA A 84 -4.94 -1.74 -4.65
CA ALA A 84 -4.29 -0.67 -5.36
C ALA A 84 -3.26 -1.28 -6.28
N LEU A 85 -3.25 -0.93 -7.55
CA LEU A 85 -2.19 -1.32 -8.47
C LEU A 85 -1.77 -0.13 -9.32
N ALA A 86 -0.47 0.00 -9.54
CA ALA A 86 0.11 1.00 -10.42
C ALA A 86 1.17 0.35 -11.30
N PHE A 87 1.14 0.69 -12.58
CA PHE A 87 2.15 0.29 -13.56
C PHE A 87 3.14 1.45 -13.73
N GLY A 88 4.42 1.13 -13.73
CA GLY A 88 5.47 2.07 -14.08
C GLY A 88 5.88 1.93 -15.54
N ASP A 89 6.73 2.85 -15.97
CA ASP A 89 7.29 2.82 -17.31
C ASP A 89 8.12 1.55 -17.53
N PRO A 90 7.90 0.82 -18.65
CA PRO A 90 8.71 -0.33 -19.00
C PRO A 90 10.20 0.01 -19.06
N ILE A 91 11.03 -0.81 -18.44
CA ILE A 91 12.49 -0.73 -18.47
C ILE A 91 13.00 -1.69 -19.53
N ARG A 92 13.58 -1.16 -20.60
CA ARG A 92 14.29 -2.01 -21.56
C ARG A 92 15.59 -2.51 -20.93
N PHE A 93 15.80 -3.82 -20.92
CA PHE A 93 16.97 -4.44 -20.28
C PHE A 93 18.29 -3.85 -20.81
N ARG A 94 18.41 -3.67 -22.12
CA ARG A 94 19.63 -3.18 -22.80
C ARG A 94 20.00 -1.73 -22.48
N ASP A 95 19.05 -0.94 -21.99
CA ASP A 95 19.29 0.46 -21.61
C ASP A 95 19.88 0.55 -20.20
N LEU A 96 19.82 -0.52 -19.41
CA LEU A 96 20.45 -0.58 -18.09
C LEU A 96 21.97 -0.66 -18.23
N PRO A 97 22.75 0.19 -17.53
CA PRO A 97 24.22 0.10 -17.52
C PRO A 97 24.74 -1.29 -17.12
N GLN A 98 24.03 -1.95 -16.20
CA GLN A 98 24.31 -3.28 -15.67
C GLN A 98 24.14 -4.40 -16.71
N SER A 99 23.43 -4.15 -17.81
CA SER A 99 23.16 -5.15 -18.86
C SER A 99 24.33 -5.35 -19.82
N ARG A 100 25.33 -4.45 -19.80
CA ARG A 100 26.46 -4.50 -20.73
C ARG A 100 27.34 -5.71 -20.48
N GLY A 101 27.54 -6.52 -21.53
CA GLY A 101 28.48 -7.64 -21.54
C GLY A 101 28.07 -8.83 -20.68
N VAL A 102 26.81 -8.90 -20.24
CA VAL A 102 26.30 -9.94 -19.33
C VAL A 102 26.44 -11.34 -19.93
N SER A 103 26.27 -11.49 -21.25
CA SER A 103 26.39 -12.77 -21.96
C SER A 103 27.79 -13.38 -21.97
N ARG A 104 28.82 -12.58 -21.65
CA ARG A 104 30.23 -13.04 -21.57
C ARG A 104 30.68 -13.36 -20.14
N LEU A 105 29.81 -13.17 -19.16
CA LEU A 105 30.13 -13.39 -17.75
C LEU A 105 30.00 -14.86 -17.37
N THR A 106 30.83 -15.29 -16.41
CA THR A 106 30.65 -16.58 -15.74
C THR A 106 29.34 -16.59 -14.94
N ASP A 107 28.82 -17.78 -14.59
CA ASP A 107 27.57 -17.93 -13.86
C ASP A 107 27.55 -17.19 -12.51
N GLU A 108 28.68 -17.11 -11.82
CA GLU A 108 28.80 -16.37 -10.55
C GLU A 108 28.71 -14.86 -10.79
N GLN A 109 29.45 -14.35 -11.77
CA GLN A 109 29.45 -12.93 -12.13
C GLN A 109 28.10 -12.47 -12.68
N ARG A 110 27.43 -13.31 -13.48
CA ARG A 110 26.09 -13.05 -14.00
C ARG A 110 25.06 -13.00 -12.89
N ARG A 111 25.13 -13.90 -11.90
CA ARG A 111 24.26 -13.84 -10.71
C ARG A 111 24.49 -12.58 -9.89
N ALA A 112 25.73 -12.14 -9.72
CA ALA A 112 26.02 -10.85 -9.08
C ALA A 112 25.38 -9.69 -9.87
N ARG A 113 25.51 -9.69 -11.19
CA ARG A 113 24.91 -8.67 -12.05
C ARG A 113 23.39 -8.70 -12.06
N ALA A 114 22.79 -9.89 -12.01
CA ALA A 114 21.35 -10.05 -11.87
C ALA A 114 20.84 -9.41 -10.57
N LYS A 115 21.59 -9.49 -9.46
CA LYS A 115 21.22 -8.81 -8.20
C LYS A 115 21.25 -7.28 -8.33
N GLU A 116 22.23 -6.71 -9.03
CA GLU A 116 22.27 -5.27 -9.30
C GLU A 116 21.06 -4.81 -10.12
N ILE A 117 20.71 -5.57 -11.16
CA ILE A 117 19.52 -5.30 -11.99
C ILE A 117 18.24 -5.44 -11.17
N ALA A 118 18.15 -6.48 -10.33
CA ALA A 118 17.03 -6.66 -9.41
C ALA A 118 16.88 -5.45 -8.49
N ALA A 119 17.97 -4.92 -7.94
CA ALA A 119 17.92 -3.74 -7.07
C ALA A 119 17.32 -2.52 -7.79
N VAL A 120 17.71 -2.28 -9.04
CA VAL A 120 17.13 -1.19 -9.86
C VAL A 120 15.63 -1.38 -10.10
N VAL A 121 15.22 -2.59 -10.49
CA VAL A 121 13.80 -2.91 -10.74
C VAL A 121 12.99 -2.78 -9.44
N MET A 122 13.53 -3.27 -8.32
CA MET A 122 12.88 -3.21 -7.02
C MET A 122 12.73 -1.78 -6.50
N ASP A 123 13.72 -0.89 -6.72
CA ASP A 123 13.57 0.53 -6.40
C ASP A 123 12.44 1.19 -7.20
N ARG A 124 12.33 0.89 -8.51
CA ARG A 124 11.20 1.39 -9.32
C ARG A 124 9.86 0.85 -8.83
N ILE A 125 9.78 -0.43 -8.51
CA ILE A 125 8.56 -1.03 -7.94
C ILE A 125 8.18 -0.33 -6.63
N ALA A 126 9.14 -0.12 -5.72
CA ALA A 126 8.88 0.48 -4.41
C ALA A 126 8.26 1.88 -4.50
N ARG A 127 8.64 2.68 -5.50
CA ARG A 127 8.08 4.03 -5.74
C ARG A 127 6.65 4.00 -6.30
N LEU A 128 6.24 2.89 -6.91
CA LEU A 128 4.92 2.75 -7.52
C LEU A 128 3.87 2.22 -6.57
N ILE A 129 4.26 1.61 -5.44
CA ILE A 129 3.32 1.03 -4.49
C ILE A 129 2.38 2.14 -3.99
N PRO A 130 1.08 2.09 -4.34
CA PRO A 130 0.21 3.21 -4.02
C PRO A 130 -0.10 3.27 -2.53
N ALA A 131 -0.16 4.48 -1.99
CA ALA A 131 -0.60 4.69 -0.62
C ALA A 131 -2.12 4.50 -0.52
N THR A 132 -2.55 3.67 0.44
CA THR A 132 -3.97 3.43 0.69
C THR A 132 -4.42 4.14 1.98
N PRO A 133 -5.74 4.31 2.20
CA PRO A 133 -6.24 4.91 3.43
C PRO A 133 -5.76 4.24 4.72
N VAL A 134 -5.66 2.90 4.73
CA VAL A 134 -5.15 2.18 5.91
C VAL A 134 -3.67 2.49 6.14
N SER A 135 -2.83 2.49 5.10
CA SER A 135 -1.40 2.81 5.23
C SER A 135 -1.17 4.23 5.76
N LEU A 136 -1.91 5.21 5.24
CA LEU A 136 -1.83 6.60 5.66
C LEU A 136 -2.23 6.79 7.12
N VAL A 137 -3.40 6.27 7.51
CA VAL A 137 -3.89 6.39 8.89
C VAL A 137 -3.01 5.59 9.86
N ALA A 138 -2.50 4.41 9.45
CA ALA A 138 -1.60 3.63 10.28
C ALA A 138 -0.28 4.36 10.56
N ARG A 139 0.33 4.97 9.53
CA ARG A 139 1.51 5.81 9.70
C ARG A 139 1.22 7.02 10.58
N ALA A 140 0.15 7.76 10.30
CA ALA A 140 -0.23 8.93 11.09
C ALA A 140 -0.46 8.58 12.57
N ALA A 141 -1.15 7.46 12.84
CA ALA A 141 -1.37 6.98 14.21
C ALA A 141 -0.05 6.60 14.89
N LEU A 142 0.89 5.97 14.19
CA LEU A 142 2.21 5.65 14.75
C LEU A 142 3.04 6.90 15.04
N ASP A 143 3.07 7.86 14.13
CA ASP A 143 3.79 9.13 14.29
C ASP A 143 3.26 9.92 15.49
N LEU A 144 1.96 9.83 15.76
CA LEU A 144 1.29 10.46 16.91
C LEU A 144 1.27 9.56 18.17
N GLY A 145 2.08 8.49 18.23
CA GLY A 145 2.21 7.62 19.40
C GLY A 145 1.01 6.72 19.69
N CYS A 146 0.05 6.66 18.78
CA CYS A 146 -1.23 5.96 18.89
C CYS A 146 -2.07 6.43 20.09
N ASP A 147 -2.04 7.74 20.34
CA ASP A 147 -2.96 8.45 21.25
C ASP A 147 -3.13 9.88 20.73
N ALA A 148 -4.14 10.10 19.88
CA ALA A 148 -4.32 11.35 19.17
C ALA A 148 -5.79 11.78 19.12
N ALA A 149 -6.05 13.08 19.02
CA ALA A 149 -7.39 13.53 18.63
C ALA A 149 -7.65 13.19 17.17
N ALA A 150 -8.93 13.04 16.79
CA ALA A 150 -9.29 12.79 15.39
C ALA A 150 -8.82 13.92 14.44
N GLY A 151 -8.79 15.17 14.93
CA GLY A 151 -8.26 16.33 14.17
C GLY A 151 -6.76 16.21 13.90
N ASP A 152 -5.96 15.84 14.90
CA ASP A 152 -4.51 15.65 14.75
C ASP A 152 -4.18 14.57 13.69
N LEU A 153 -5.00 13.52 13.63
CA LEU A 153 -4.90 12.48 12.60
C LEU A 153 -5.18 13.04 11.20
N VAL A 154 -6.20 13.89 11.04
CA VAL A 154 -6.51 14.56 9.78
C VAL A 154 -5.35 15.44 9.33
N ASP A 155 -4.80 16.25 10.23
CA ASP A 155 -3.67 17.13 9.93
C ASP A 155 -2.43 16.33 9.55
N ARG A 156 -2.12 15.25 10.29
CA ARG A 156 -0.97 14.40 9.97
C ARG A 156 -1.14 13.65 8.67
N VAL A 157 -2.34 13.16 8.35
CA VAL A 157 -2.61 12.52 7.05
C VAL A 157 -2.52 13.52 5.91
N ARG A 158 -3.00 14.77 6.09
CA ARG A 158 -2.83 15.84 5.10
C ARG A 158 -1.35 16.07 4.78
N GLU A 159 -0.52 16.13 5.80
CA GLU A 159 0.93 16.32 5.65
C GLU A 159 1.59 15.13 4.94
N LEU A 160 1.30 13.90 5.36
CA LEU A 160 1.82 12.69 4.71
C LEU A 160 1.41 12.63 3.23
N ARG A 161 0.16 12.98 2.93
CA ARG A 161 -0.36 13.05 1.57
C ARG A 161 0.43 14.06 0.72
N SER A 162 0.64 15.28 1.22
CA SER A 162 1.41 16.31 0.51
C SER A 162 2.81 15.80 0.13
N ARG A 163 3.50 15.14 1.07
CA ARG A 163 4.83 14.57 0.82
C ARG A 163 4.81 13.45 -0.22
N LEU A 164 3.77 12.62 -0.24
CA LEU A 164 3.60 11.58 -1.26
C LEU A 164 3.34 12.17 -2.65
N GLU A 165 2.51 13.22 -2.72
CA GLU A 165 2.24 13.94 -3.97
C GLU A 165 3.52 14.60 -4.52
N GLU A 166 4.32 15.24 -3.65
CA GLU A 166 5.64 15.78 -4.00
C GLU A 166 6.62 14.70 -4.49
N GLY A 167 6.56 13.50 -3.89
CA GLY A 167 7.35 12.33 -4.28
C GLY A 167 6.84 11.57 -5.49
N GLY A 168 5.71 11.98 -6.09
CA GLY A 168 5.08 11.31 -7.23
C GLY A 168 4.47 9.94 -6.89
N VAL A 169 4.25 9.63 -5.61
CA VAL A 169 3.68 8.35 -5.19
C VAL A 169 2.16 8.38 -5.39
N PRO A 170 1.59 7.42 -6.15
CA PRO A 170 0.16 7.42 -6.39
C PRO A 170 -0.65 7.13 -5.12
N LEU A 171 -1.80 7.80 -4.98
CA LEU A 171 -2.78 7.49 -3.94
C LEU A 171 -3.82 6.53 -4.51
N ALA A 172 -4.04 5.40 -3.86
CA ALA A 172 -5.09 4.47 -4.23
C ALA A 172 -6.36 4.73 -3.45
N LEU A 173 -7.07 5.72 -3.97
CA LEU A 173 -8.40 6.09 -3.53
C LEU A 173 -9.39 5.25 -4.34
N GLY A 174 -10.15 4.35 -3.72
CA GLY A 174 -11.12 3.49 -4.42
C GLY A 174 -12.34 4.25 -4.95
N ARG A 175 -13.38 3.54 -5.41
CA ARG A 175 -14.62 4.14 -5.98
C ARG A 175 -15.36 5.09 -5.02
N GLU A 176 -15.14 4.97 -3.71
CA GLU A 176 -15.68 5.91 -2.71
C GLU A 176 -15.19 7.35 -2.93
N PHE A 177 -14.08 7.52 -3.68
CA PHE A 177 -13.54 8.81 -4.07
C PHE A 177 -13.91 9.20 -5.52
N ASP A 178 -14.79 8.44 -6.20
CA ASP A 178 -15.28 8.82 -7.54
C ASP A 178 -15.92 10.22 -7.56
N PRO A 179 -16.73 10.64 -6.56
CA PRO A 179 -17.27 12.00 -6.53
C PRO A 179 -16.18 13.07 -6.46
N GLN A 180 -15.19 12.89 -5.59
CA GLN A 180 -14.07 13.82 -5.42
C GLN A 180 -13.17 13.83 -6.65
N ARG A 181 -12.90 12.67 -7.27
CA ARG A 181 -12.19 12.56 -8.56
C ARG A 181 -12.93 13.27 -9.67
N ALA A 182 -14.23 13.06 -9.79
CA ALA A 182 -15.07 13.71 -10.80
C ALA A 182 -15.08 15.22 -10.58
N ALA A 183 -15.22 15.69 -9.33
CA ALA A 183 -15.13 17.10 -8.99
C ALA A 183 -13.76 17.69 -9.36
N ARG A 184 -12.66 16.99 -9.05
CA ARG A 184 -11.29 17.42 -9.37
C ARG A 184 -11.02 17.42 -10.87
N ALA A 185 -11.59 16.48 -11.63
CA ALA A 185 -11.54 16.48 -13.09
C ALA A 185 -12.35 17.65 -13.68
N ALA A 186 -13.53 17.94 -13.14
CA ALA A 186 -14.36 19.09 -13.52
C ALA A 186 -13.75 20.45 -13.13
N LEU A 187 -12.79 20.48 -12.20
CA LEU A 187 -11.95 21.66 -11.95
C LEU A 187 -10.86 21.86 -13.01
N ARG A 188 -10.41 20.78 -13.68
CA ARG A 188 -9.40 20.83 -14.73
C ARG A 188 -9.97 21.16 -16.10
N GLU A 189 -11.25 20.87 -16.35
CA GLU A 189 -11.95 21.35 -17.54
C GLU A 189 -12.31 22.84 -17.38
N ASP A 190 -11.80 23.65 -18.29
CA ASP A 190 -11.85 25.13 -18.32
C ASP A 190 -13.29 25.69 -18.38
N LEU A 191 -14.00 25.68 -17.24
CA LEU A 191 -15.11 26.61 -17.02
C LEU A 191 -14.54 28.00 -16.69
N PRO A 192 -15.15 29.11 -17.16
CA PRO A 192 -14.67 30.45 -16.88
C PRO A 192 -14.77 30.77 -15.38
N ARG A 193 -13.70 30.47 -14.64
CA ARG A 193 -13.54 30.72 -13.19
C ARG A 193 -12.43 31.74 -12.96
N THR A 194 -12.57 32.58 -11.94
CA THR A 194 -11.44 33.38 -11.44
C THR A 194 -10.41 32.44 -10.81
N ARG A 195 -9.11 32.74 -10.98
CA ARG A 195 -8.01 31.94 -10.41
C ARG A 195 -8.15 31.72 -8.89
N GLU A 196 -8.69 32.71 -8.19
CA GLU A 196 -8.90 32.67 -6.74
C GLU A 196 -9.99 31.66 -6.34
N LEU A 197 -11.09 31.60 -7.11
CA LEU A 197 -12.17 30.64 -6.88
C LEU A 197 -11.73 29.20 -7.16
N ALA A 198 -11.01 28.99 -8.27
CA ALA A 198 -10.49 27.66 -8.62
C ALA A 198 -9.50 27.13 -7.57
N ARG A 199 -8.68 28.02 -6.99
CA ARG A 199 -7.78 27.66 -5.88
C ARG A 199 -8.58 27.26 -4.64
N PHE A 200 -9.57 28.06 -4.24
CA PHE A 200 -10.38 27.78 -3.06
C PHE A 200 -11.17 26.46 -3.19
N GLU A 201 -11.79 26.21 -4.35
CA GLU A 201 -12.48 24.95 -4.64
C GLU A 201 -11.52 23.75 -4.57
N GLY A 202 -10.29 23.90 -5.09
CA GLY A 202 -9.26 22.87 -5.01
C GLY A 202 -8.81 22.58 -3.57
N GLU A 203 -8.63 23.61 -2.74
CA GLU A 203 -8.27 23.47 -1.33
C GLU A 203 -9.39 22.78 -0.52
N LEU A 204 -10.66 23.12 -0.80
CA LEU A 204 -11.82 22.49 -0.15
C LEU A 204 -11.93 21.00 -0.50
N LEU A 205 -11.84 20.65 -1.80
CA LEU A 205 -11.87 19.25 -2.22
C LEU A 205 -10.71 18.44 -1.63
N ALA A 206 -9.52 19.03 -1.53
CA ALA A 206 -8.38 18.38 -0.91
C ALA A 206 -8.62 18.09 0.58
N ALA A 207 -9.27 19.00 1.30
CA ALA A 207 -9.65 18.80 2.70
C ALA A 207 -10.68 17.67 2.85
N GLU A 208 -11.75 17.68 2.05
CA GLU A 208 -12.78 16.63 2.05
C GLU A 208 -12.21 15.24 1.74
N GLU A 209 -11.30 15.14 0.76
CA GLU A 209 -10.60 13.89 0.46
C GLU A 209 -9.79 13.37 1.64
N VAL A 210 -9.09 14.25 2.38
CA VAL A 210 -8.31 13.84 3.56
C VAL A 210 -9.21 13.33 4.67
N GLU A 211 -10.33 14.01 4.93
CA GLU A 211 -11.31 13.55 5.92
C GLU A 211 -11.86 12.17 5.56
N GLU A 212 -12.17 11.94 4.29
CA GLU A 212 -12.67 10.67 3.78
C GLU A 212 -11.62 9.55 3.88
N ILE A 213 -10.35 9.86 3.58
CA ILE A 213 -9.21 8.95 3.80
C ILE A 213 -9.15 8.54 5.28
N VAL A 214 -9.19 9.50 6.19
CA VAL A 214 -9.11 9.24 7.64
C VAL A 214 -10.30 8.41 8.10
N ARG A 215 -11.52 8.77 7.65
CA ARG A 215 -12.75 8.04 7.98
C ARG A 215 -12.65 6.56 7.57
N LEU A 216 -12.27 6.28 6.32
CA LEU A 216 -12.15 4.92 5.79
C LEU A 216 -11.00 4.14 6.46
N GLY A 217 -9.84 4.77 6.65
CA GLY A 217 -8.69 4.13 7.30
C GLY A 217 -8.98 3.78 8.76
N LEU A 218 -9.59 4.70 9.52
CA LEU A 218 -10.00 4.45 10.91
C LEU A 218 -11.08 3.37 11.01
N GLU A 219 -12.10 3.40 10.15
CA GLU A 219 -13.14 2.37 10.13
C GLU A 219 -12.53 0.96 10.00
N ARG A 220 -11.56 0.81 9.10
CA ARG A 220 -10.87 -0.48 8.85
C ARG A 220 -9.94 -0.88 9.98
N LEU A 221 -9.15 0.05 10.52
CA LEU A 221 -8.21 -0.23 11.62
C LEU A 221 -8.94 -0.53 12.93
N VAL A 222 -10.08 0.12 13.20
CA VAL A 222 -10.95 -0.16 14.35
C VAL A 222 -11.62 -1.53 14.22
N GLN A 223 -12.09 -1.89 13.03
CA GLN A 223 -12.65 -3.22 12.79
C GLN A 223 -11.64 -4.34 13.08
N ARG A 224 -10.35 -4.08 12.86
CA ARG A 224 -9.24 -5.01 13.18
C ARG A 224 -8.77 -4.93 14.63
N ARG A 225 -9.34 -4.02 15.43
CA ARG A 225 -8.87 -3.71 16.79
C ARG A 225 -7.40 -3.27 16.82
N ALA A 226 -6.88 -2.76 15.69
CA ALA A 226 -5.55 -2.17 15.62
C ALA A 226 -5.55 -0.76 16.23
N LEU A 227 -6.67 -0.06 16.06
CA LEU A 227 -6.99 1.20 16.73
C LEU A 227 -8.34 1.08 17.43
N GLU A 228 -8.58 1.95 18.41
CA GLU A 228 -9.87 2.11 19.08
C GLU A 228 -10.22 3.59 19.19
N ARG A 229 -11.51 3.91 19.08
CA ARG A 229 -12.00 5.30 19.19
C ARG A 229 -12.81 5.46 20.46
N ALA A 230 -12.43 6.40 21.31
CA ALA A 230 -13.14 6.74 22.53
C ALA A 230 -13.05 8.25 22.80
N GLY A 231 -14.18 8.90 23.10
CA GLY A 231 -14.20 10.33 23.47
C GLY A 231 -13.62 11.28 22.42
N GLY A 232 -13.77 10.97 21.12
CA GLY A 232 -13.20 11.79 20.04
C GLY A 232 -11.69 11.58 19.81
N ARG A 233 -11.05 10.72 20.61
CA ARG A 233 -9.65 10.33 20.48
C ARG A 233 -9.51 8.94 19.88
N VAL A 234 -8.33 8.67 19.33
CA VAL A 234 -7.94 7.39 18.75
C VAL A 234 -6.74 6.86 19.52
N HIS A 235 -6.84 5.63 19.98
CA HIS A 235 -5.83 4.94 20.77
C HIS A 235 -5.36 3.66 20.07
N CYS A 236 -4.22 3.11 20.48
CA CYS A 236 -3.89 1.71 20.22
C CYS A 236 -5.07 0.81 20.57
N GLY A 237 -5.47 -0.06 19.64
CA GLY A 237 -6.57 -1.00 19.90
C GLY A 237 -6.13 -2.22 20.72
N SER A 238 -7.13 -2.99 21.16
CA SER A 238 -6.96 -4.20 21.98
C SER A 238 -6.34 -5.40 21.27
N HIS A 239 -6.02 -5.30 19.98
CA HIS A 239 -5.33 -6.37 19.28
C HIS A 239 -3.93 -6.59 19.88
N ARG A 240 -3.59 -7.86 20.14
CA ARG A 240 -2.30 -8.26 20.76
C ARG A 240 -1.08 -7.70 20.02
N TRP A 241 -1.22 -7.48 18.72
CA TRP A 241 -0.17 -6.98 17.82
C TRP A 241 -0.57 -5.68 17.14
N ALA A 242 -1.35 -4.83 17.81
CA ALA A 242 -1.86 -3.58 17.23
C ALA A 242 -0.75 -2.73 16.61
N ARG A 243 0.32 -2.43 17.37
CA ARG A 243 1.44 -1.62 16.87
C ARG A 243 2.21 -2.27 15.74
N ASP A 244 2.42 -3.58 15.78
CA ASP A 244 3.12 -4.31 14.72
C ASP A 244 2.31 -4.32 13.43
N LEU A 245 0.99 -4.47 13.54
CA LEU A 245 0.08 -4.43 12.41
C LEU A 245 0.02 -3.03 11.79
N LEU A 246 -0.03 -1.99 12.61
CA LEU A 246 0.09 -0.60 12.15
C LEU A 246 1.43 -0.38 11.44
N SER A 247 2.53 -0.90 12.00
CA SER A 247 3.86 -0.77 11.42
C SER A 247 3.95 -1.50 10.09
N TYR A 248 3.34 -2.68 9.97
CA TYR A 248 3.24 -3.42 8.72
C TYR A 248 2.50 -2.62 7.65
N TYR A 249 1.34 -2.03 7.94
CA TYR A 249 0.61 -1.21 6.97
C TYR A 249 1.33 0.11 6.63
N ALA A 250 2.07 0.69 7.58
CA ALA A 250 2.83 1.91 7.37
C ALA A 250 4.10 1.68 6.53
N ARG A 251 4.63 0.45 6.47
CA ARG A 251 5.83 0.10 5.69
C ARG A 251 5.64 0.26 4.18
N SER A 252 4.42 0.14 3.65
CA SER A 252 4.18 0.41 2.22
C SER A 252 4.45 1.87 1.86
N LEU A 253 4.50 2.77 2.85
CA LEU A 253 4.91 4.16 2.68
C LEU A 253 6.43 4.36 2.82
N ALA A 254 7.25 3.30 2.77
CA ALA A 254 8.70 3.39 2.87
C ALA A 254 9.34 4.34 1.83
N ALA A 255 8.65 4.63 0.72
CA ALA A 255 9.02 5.68 -0.23
C ALA A 255 9.17 7.07 0.42
N LEU A 256 8.53 7.32 1.58
CA LEU A 256 8.67 8.56 2.36
C LEU A 256 10.02 8.70 3.07
N GLU A 257 10.76 7.60 3.28
CA GLU A 257 11.95 7.57 4.14
C GLU A 257 13.28 7.63 3.37
N GLN A 258 13.29 7.52 2.04
CA GLN A 258 14.53 7.42 1.25
C GLN A 258 14.58 8.44 0.09
N PRO A 259 15.49 9.45 0.14
CA PRO A 259 15.79 10.27 -1.03
C PRO A 259 16.43 9.40 -2.14
N SER A 260 16.07 9.67 -3.39
CA SER A 260 16.49 8.89 -4.57
C SER A 260 17.99 8.92 -4.82
N VAL A 261 18.57 7.78 -5.22
CA VAL A 261 19.93 7.69 -5.77
C VAL A 261 19.93 7.83 -7.31
N TRP A 262 18.76 7.86 -7.97
CA TRP A 262 18.63 7.93 -9.43
C TRP A 262 17.62 9.00 -9.88
N PRO A 263 17.97 9.89 -10.84
CA PRO A 263 17.05 10.89 -11.35
C PRO A 263 15.89 10.24 -12.11
N VAL A 264 14.66 10.62 -11.75
CA VAL A 264 13.46 10.29 -12.52
C VAL A 264 13.40 11.28 -13.68
N GLU A 265 13.82 10.88 -14.88
CA GLU A 265 13.48 11.63 -16.08
C GLU A 265 11.99 11.40 -16.37
N ALA A 266 11.18 12.44 -16.14
CA ALA A 266 9.77 12.47 -16.49
C ALA A 266 9.62 12.52 -18.02
N GLY A 267 9.67 11.35 -18.66
CA GLY A 267 9.35 11.19 -20.07
C GLY A 267 7.84 11.07 -20.27
N LEU A 268 7.12 12.19 -20.29
CA LEU A 268 5.75 12.23 -20.82
C LEU A 268 5.79 11.99 -22.33
N GLY A 269 5.79 10.71 -22.74
CA GLY A 269 5.45 10.30 -24.09
C GLY A 269 3.94 10.39 -24.27
N THR A 270 3.45 11.49 -24.82
CA THR A 270 2.08 11.55 -25.37
C THR A 270 1.96 10.50 -26.47
N PRO A 271 0.96 9.61 -26.44
CA PRO A 271 0.66 8.77 -27.59
C PRO A 271 0.14 9.66 -28.72
N THR A 272 0.90 9.71 -29.82
CA THR A 272 0.45 10.19 -31.14
C THR A 272 -0.59 9.27 -31.74
#